data_AF-A0A972CER2-F1
#
_entry.id   AF-A0A972CER2-F1
#
_cell.length_a   1.000
_cell.length_b   1.000
_cell.length_c   1.000
_cell.angle_alpha   90.00
_cell.angle_beta   90.00
_cell.angle_gamma   90.00
#
_symmetry.space_group_name_H-M   'P 1'
#
loop_
_entity.id
_entity.type
_entity.pdbx_description
1 polymer ?
#
loop_
_entity_poly.entity_id
_entity_poly.type
_entity_poly.pdbx_seq_one_letter_code
_entity_poly.pdbx_strand_id
1 'polypeptide(L)'
;MPEMRLAGPRYKYPVSDAELLRRLAAIQSAMKKQEIDCCITQSQNIIFDSCIRYLVDMPAHPYGTTILIPQEGPMTLINHGPDNDNDTIPDFIRNVDRLYSKA
;
A
#
# COMPACT_ATOMS: atom_id res chain seq x y z
N MET A 1 2.22 21.72 2.92
CA MET A 1 3.56 21.33 2.47
C MET A 1 3.47 19.96 1.82
N PRO A 2 3.43 19.83 0.48
CA PRO A 2 3.43 18.54 -0.23
C PRO A 2 4.59 17.63 0.20
N GLU A 3 5.73 18.25 0.56
CA GLU A 3 6.90 17.63 1.16
C GLU A 3 6.67 16.91 2.51
N MET A 4 5.54 17.14 3.20
CA MET A 4 5.17 16.41 4.43
C MET A 4 4.49 15.04 4.19
N ARG A 5 4.14 14.71 2.94
CA ARG A 5 3.56 13.39 2.58
C ARG A 5 4.60 12.40 2.05
N LEU A 6 5.88 12.74 2.11
CA LEU A 6 6.96 11.89 1.64
C LEU A 6 7.36 10.89 2.73
N ALA A 7 7.35 9.60 2.40
CA ALA A 7 7.92 8.55 3.24
C ALA A 7 9.47 8.54 3.19
N GLY A 8 10.10 9.70 3.42
CA GLY A 8 11.55 9.88 3.54
C GLY A 8 12.26 10.50 2.34
N PRO A 9 13.57 10.83 2.47
CA PRO A 9 14.34 11.61 1.50
C PRO A 9 14.70 10.84 0.21
N ARG A 10 14.31 9.57 0.10
CA ARG A 10 14.75 8.66 -0.96
C ARG A 10 14.06 8.91 -2.31
N TYR A 11 12.86 9.50 -2.32
CA TYR A 11 12.12 9.78 -3.54
C TYR A 11 11.81 11.27 -3.67
N LYS A 12 12.29 11.88 -4.74
CA LYS A 12 12.17 13.33 -4.99
C LYS A 12 10.73 13.80 -5.26
N TYR A 13 9.89 12.92 -5.80
CA TYR A 13 8.52 13.24 -6.19
C TYR A 13 7.53 12.23 -5.58
N PRO A 14 6.55 12.68 -4.79
CA PRO A 14 5.47 11.81 -4.33
C PRO A 14 4.59 11.42 -5.53
N VAL A 15 4.00 10.23 -5.48
CA VAL A 15 2.92 9.89 -6.41
C VAL A 15 1.65 10.61 -5.95
N SER A 16 0.95 11.24 -6.89
CA SER A 16 -0.28 11.98 -6.58
C SER A 16 -1.41 11.05 -6.13
N ASP A 17 -2.29 11.56 -5.27
CA ASP A 17 -3.49 10.84 -4.81
C ASP A 17 -4.34 10.35 -6.00
N ALA A 18 -4.49 11.18 -7.02
CA ALA A 18 -5.21 10.84 -8.25
C ALA A 18 -4.60 9.63 -8.98
N GLU A 19 -3.27 9.56 -9.08
CA GLU A 19 -2.61 8.43 -9.74
C GLU A 19 -2.72 7.15 -8.92
N LEU A 20 -2.64 7.23 -7.59
CA LEU A 20 -2.80 6.06 -6.72
C LEU A 20 -4.23 5.50 -6.80
N LEU A 21 -5.23 6.37 -6.82
CA LEU A 21 -6.64 5.98 -7.01
C LEU A 21 -6.86 5.36 -8.40
N ARG A 22 -6.27 5.95 -9.45
CA ARG A 22 -6.34 5.41 -10.82
C ARG A 22 -5.75 3.99 -10.89
N ARG A 23 -4.62 3.74 -10.21
CA ARG A 23 -3.97 2.42 -10.14
C ARG A 23 -4.85 1.39 -9.45
N LEU A 24 -5.38 1.73 -8.27
CA LEU A 24 -6.28 0.84 -7.52
C LEU A 24 -7.52 0.50 -8.33
N ALA A 25 -8.18 1.51 -8.93
CA ALA A 25 -9.36 1.30 -9.75
C ALA A 25 -9.09 0.40 -10.97
N ALA A 26 -7.92 0.53 -11.58
CA ALA A 26 -7.52 -0.33 -12.70
C ALA A 26 -7.34 -1.80 -12.26
N ILE A 27 -6.72 -2.02 -11.10
CA ILE A 27 -6.56 -3.37 -10.50
C ILE A 27 -7.92 -3.97 -10.17
N GLN A 28 -8.77 -3.23 -9.44
CA GLN A 28 -10.11 -3.68 -9.06
C GLN A 28 -11.00 -3.97 -10.28
N SER A 29 -10.90 -3.16 -11.34
CA SER A 29 -11.58 -3.42 -12.60
C SER A 29 -11.11 -4.72 -13.27
N ALA A 30 -9.81 -5.03 -13.19
CA ALA A 30 -9.27 -6.28 -13.71
C ALA A 30 -9.70 -7.47 -12.85
N MET A 31 -9.68 -7.34 -11.53
CA MET A 31 -10.17 -8.34 -10.59
C MET A 31 -11.64 -8.69 -10.83
N LYS A 32 -12.50 -7.67 -10.99
CA LYS A 32 -13.93 -7.84 -11.26
C LYS A 32 -14.19 -8.62 -12.56
N LYS A 33 -13.41 -8.38 -13.61
CA LYS A 33 -13.52 -9.12 -14.89
C LYS A 33 -13.13 -10.59 -14.76
N GLN A 34 -12.29 -10.92 -13.79
CA GLN A 34 -11.77 -12.26 -13.54
C GLN A 34 -12.46 -12.96 -12.37
N GLU A 35 -13.52 -12.36 -11.81
CA GLU A 35 -14.23 -12.88 -10.64
C GLU A 35 -13.30 -13.14 -9.45
N ILE A 36 -12.30 -12.27 -9.26
CA ILE A 36 -11.35 -12.34 -8.14
C ILE A 36 -11.83 -11.41 -7.03
N ASP A 37 -12.09 -11.95 -5.85
CA ASP A 37 -12.60 -11.17 -4.71
C ASP A 37 -11.49 -10.44 -3.94
N CYS A 38 -10.28 -11.01 -3.94
CA CYS A 38 -9.13 -10.45 -3.24
C CYS A 38 -7.81 -10.81 -3.93
N CYS A 39 -6.92 -9.83 -4.08
CA CYS A 39 -5.53 -10.03 -4.47
C CYS A 39 -4.61 -9.73 -3.29
N ILE A 40 -3.50 -10.45 -3.23
CA ILE A 40 -2.45 -10.23 -2.24
C ILE A 40 -1.18 -9.84 -2.97
N THR A 41 -0.52 -8.81 -2.47
CA THR A 41 0.84 -8.48 -2.88
C THR A 41 1.71 -8.32 -1.66
N GLN A 42 2.95 -8.80 -1.75
CA GLN A 42 3.89 -8.78 -0.65
C GLN A 42 5.23 -8.29 -1.17
N SER A 43 5.94 -7.51 -0.35
CA SER A 43 7.31 -7.10 -0.64
C SER A 43 8.22 -8.32 -0.71
N GLN A 44 8.83 -8.58 -1.87
CA GLN A 44 9.84 -9.64 -2.02
C GLN A 44 11.28 -9.13 -1.89
N ASN A 45 11.55 -7.86 -2.22
CA ASN A 45 12.86 -7.24 -1.99
C ASN A 45 12.74 -5.71 -1.89
N ILE A 46 13.79 -5.04 -1.39
CA ILE A 46 13.78 -3.60 -1.11
C ILE A 46 14.13 -2.69 -2.30
N ILE A 47 14.51 -3.26 -3.46
CA ILE A 47 15.10 -2.50 -4.59
C ILE A 47 14.22 -2.54 -5.83
N PHE A 48 13.77 -3.73 -6.22
CA PHE A 48 13.09 -4.02 -7.47
C PHE A 48 11.62 -4.35 -7.30
N ASP A 49 11.20 -4.57 -6.06
CA ASP A 49 9.81 -4.88 -5.76
C ASP A 49 9.24 -3.81 -4.85
N SER A 50 8.19 -3.17 -5.33
CA SER A 50 7.10 -2.95 -4.40
C SER A 50 5.89 -2.46 -5.15
N CYS A 51 4.99 -3.41 -5.37
CA CYS A 51 3.57 -3.07 -5.38
C CYS A 51 3.22 -2.15 -4.18
N ILE A 52 3.98 -2.19 -3.07
CA ILE A 52 3.93 -1.22 -1.97
C ILE A 52 4.13 0.24 -2.44
N ARG A 53 5.24 0.59 -3.10
CA ARG A 53 5.44 1.95 -3.64
C ARG A 53 4.40 2.26 -4.71
N TYR A 54 4.05 1.29 -5.55
CA TYR A 54 3.07 1.48 -6.61
C TYR A 54 1.68 1.84 -6.08
N LEU A 55 1.23 1.19 -5.00
CA LEU A 55 -0.12 1.29 -4.45
C LEU A 55 -0.25 2.34 -3.34
N VAL A 56 0.77 2.44 -2.48
CA VAL A 56 0.73 3.24 -1.25
C VAL A 56 1.94 4.16 -1.10
N ASP A 57 2.70 4.45 -2.17
CA ASP A 57 3.83 5.41 -2.24
C ASP A 57 4.78 5.39 -1.03
N MET A 58 4.92 4.22 -0.41
CA MET A 58 5.83 3.99 0.73
C MET A 58 7.06 3.23 0.22
N PRO A 59 8.28 3.50 0.73
CA PRO A 59 9.42 2.65 0.47
C PRO A 59 9.15 1.23 0.98
N ALA A 60 9.61 0.24 0.22
CA ALA A 60 9.69 -1.13 0.71
C ALA A 60 10.66 -1.19 1.91
N HIS A 61 10.28 -1.94 2.94
CA HIS A 61 11.14 -2.23 4.08
C HIS A 61 11.69 -3.67 3.96
N PRO A 62 12.83 -3.99 4.63
CA PRO A 62 13.38 -5.34 4.62
C PRO A 62 12.50 -6.35 5.37
N TYR A 63 11.59 -5.86 6.22
CA TYR A 63 10.57 -6.67 6.85
C TYR A 63 9.35 -6.81 5.94
N GLY A 64 8.71 -7.98 6.00
CA GLY A 64 7.56 -8.29 5.17
C GLY A 64 6.47 -7.23 5.27
N THR A 65 6.11 -6.65 4.13
CA THR A 65 4.96 -5.76 3.97
C THR A 65 3.98 -6.43 3.02
N THR A 66 2.73 -6.59 3.43
CA THR A 66 1.68 -7.22 2.62
C THR A 66 0.51 -6.27 2.45
N ILE A 67 -0.06 -6.21 1.26
CA ILE A 67 -1.29 -5.48 0.96
C ILE A 67 -2.34 -6.49 0.50
N LEU A 68 -3.50 -6.44 1.15
CA LEU A 68 -4.72 -7.09 0.69
C LEU A 68 -5.51 -6.06 -0.13
N ILE A 69 -5.82 -6.43 -1.37
CA ILE A 69 -6.56 -5.60 -2.32
C ILE A 69 -7.92 -6.27 -2.50
N PRO A 70 -9.02 -5.73 -1.94
CA PRO A 70 -10.34 -6.25 -2.22
C PRO A 70 -10.78 -5.86 -3.64
N GLN A 71 -11.73 -6.61 -4.21
CA GLN A 71 -12.32 -6.31 -5.51
C GLN A 71 -12.98 -4.91 -5.56
N GLU A 72 -13.44 -4.40 -4.42
CA GLU A 72 -14.02 -3.06 -4.27
C GLU A 72 -13.62 -2.45 -2.93
N GLY A 73 -13.41 -1.12 -2.90
CA GLY A 73 -13.13 -0.38 -1.67
C GLY A 73 -11.64 -0.20 -1.36
N PRO A 74 -11.30 0.27 -0.15
CA PRO A 74 -9.93 0.54 0.27
C PRO A 74 -9.14 -0.75 0.52
N MET A 75 -7.82 -0.65 0.48
CA MET A 75 -6.90 -1.77 0.75
C MET A 75 -6.66 -1.95 2.25
N THR A 76 -6.16 -3.13 2.63
CA THR A 76 -5.64 -3.38 3.97
C THR A 76 -4.13 -3.58 3.90
N LEU A 77 -3.38 -2.92 4.80
CA LEU A 77 -1.93 -3.05 4.92
C LEU A 77 -1.58 -3.91 6.12
N ILE A 78 -0.60 -4.80 5.96
CA ILE A 78 -0.03 -5.63 7.03
C ILE A 78 1.48 -5.38 7.03
N ASN A 79 1.98 -4.81 8.11
CA ASN A 79 3.39 -4.49 8.31
C ASN A 79 3.97 -5.27 9.48
N HIS A 80 5.29 -5.33 9.50
CA HIS A 80 6.02 -5.73 10.69
C HIS A 80 5.94 -4.64 11.78
N GLY A 81 5.69 -5.04 13.02
CA GLY A 81 5.62 -4.16 14.18
C GLY A 81 5.14 -4.91 15.43
N PRO A 82 4.80 -4.21 16.52
CA PRO A 82 4.12 -4.82 17.65
C PRO A 82 2.79 -5.45 17.19
N ASP A 83 2.39 -6.58 17.79
CA ASP A 83 1.11 -7.21 17.48
C ASP A 83 -0.05 -6.25 17.79
N ASN A 84 -0.59 -5.64 16.73
CA ASN A 84 -1.65 -4.65 16.80
C ASN A 84 -2.56 -4.76 15.56
N ASP A 85 -3.83 -5.08 15.80
CA ASP A 85 -4.81 -5.26 14.72
C ASP A 85 -5.47 -3.96 14.25
N ASN A 86 -5.24 -2.85 14.96
CA ASN A 86 -5.79 -1.54 14.67
C ASN A 86 -4.70 -0.47 14.81
N ASP A 87 -3.59 -0.66 14.11
CA ASP A 87 -2.51 0.30 14.15
C ASP A 87 -2.90 1.60 13.45
N THR A 88 -2.28 2.69 13.89
CA THR A 88 -2.57 4.01 13.34
C THR A 88 -1.99 4.10 11.94
N ILE A 89 -2.83 4.37 10.94
CA ILE A 89 -2.39 4.60 9.57
C ILE A 89 -1.70 5.97 9.53
N PRO A 90 -0.39 6.03 9.23
CA PRO A 90 0.28 7.31 9.09
C PRO A 90 -0.28 8.11 7.92
N ASP A 91 -0.33 9.44 8.03
CA ASP A 91 -0.89 10.36 7.00
C ASP A 91 -0.28 10.20 5.60
N PHE A 92 0.94 9.67 5.54
CA PHE A 92 1.62 9.41 4.27
C PHE A 92 1.22 8.09 3.64
N ILE A 93 0.41 7.22 4.25
CA ILE A 93 -0.12 5.99 3.62
C ILE A 93 -1.53 6.31 3.11
N ARG A 94 -1.80 6.05 1.83
CA ARG A 94 -3.10 6.38 1.19
C ARG A 94 -3.78 5.13 0.66
N ASN A 95 -5.09 5.22 0.50
CA ASN A 95 -5.96 4.16 -0.03
C ASN A 95 -5.99 2.88 0.82
N VAL A 96 -5.63 3.01 2.09
CA VAL A 96 -5.69 1.94 3.09
C VAL A 96 -6.68 2.35 4.16
N ASP A 97 -7.57 1.45 4.58
CA ASP A 97 -8.52 1.68 5.68
C ASP A 97 -8.12 1.02 6.99
N ARG A 98 -7.26 0.00 6.92
CA ARG A 98 -6.74 -0.74 8.08
C ARG A 98 -5.26 -1.04 7.95
N LEU A 99 -4.55 -0.89 9.07
CA LEU A 99 -3.18 -1.33 9.22
C LEU A 99 -3.10 -2.35 10.37
N TYR A 100 -2.58 -3.54 10.03
CA TYR A 100 -2.17 -4.55 11.00
C TYR A 100 -0.66 -4.50 11.16
N SER A 101 -0.17 -4.50 12.39
CA SER A 101 1.23 -4.70 12.73
C SER A 101 1.41 -6.07 13.38
N LYS A 102 2.42 -6.82 12.94
CA LYS A 102 2.71 -8.21 13.38
C LYS A 102 4.19 -8.43 13.62
N ALA A 103 4.52 -9.16 14.69
CA ALA A 103 5.90 -9.51 15.04
C ALA A 103 6.47 -10.66 14.19
#